data_AF-A0A7D7RAD3-F1
#
_entry.id   AF-A0A7D7RAD3-F1
#
_cell.length_a   1.000
_cell.length_b   1.000
_cell.length_c   1.000
_cell.angle_alpha   90.00
_cell.angle_beta   90.00
_cell.angle_gamma   90.00
#
_symmetry.space_group_name_H-M   'P 1'
#
loop_
_entity.id
_entity.type
_entity.pdbx_description
1 polymer ?
#
loop_
_entity_poly.entity_id
_entity_poly.type
_entity_poly.pdbx_seq_one_letter_code
_entity_poly.pdbx_strand_id
1 'polypeptide(L)' 'MIAHIQIVDYVEQGQSLYIQLKIEDTGAGTAVEGEVRFLGELLYGELVHEKKSPLTDAARMETIAYLKAHFGR' A
#
# COMPACT_ATOMS: atom_id res chain seq x y z
N MET A 1 14.66 5.01 -3.32
CA MET A 1 13.23 4.78 -3.50
C MET A 1 13.11 3.56 -4.38
N ILE A 2 12.56 2.48 -3.83
CA ILE A 2 12.41 1.17 -4.50
C ILE A 2 10.97 1.03 -5.02
N ALA A 3 10.02 1.74 -4.41
CA ALA A 3 8.65 1.88 -4.90
C ALA A 3 8.26 3.36 -5.12
N HIS A 4 7.59 3.66 -6.23
CA HIS A 4 6.83 4.90 -6.38
C HIS A 4 5.37 4.63 -6.03
N ILE A 5 4.90 5.20 -4.91
CA ILE A 5 3.53 5.02 -4.43
C ILE A 5 2.68 6.23 -4.86
N GLN A 6 1.59 5.96 -5.59
CA GLN A 6 0.57 6.93 -5.93
C GLN A 6 -0.77 6.52 -5.30
N ILE A 7 -1.32 7.40 -4.48
CA ILE A 7 -2.71 7.28 -4.01
C ILE A 7 -3.62 7.80 -5.13
N VAL A 8 -4.48 6.92 -5.63
CA VAL A 8 -5.44 7.24 -6.69
C VAL A 8 -6.69 7.86 -6.09
N ASP A 9 -7.23 7.24 -5.04
CA ASP A 9 -8.40 7.69 -4.29
C ASP A 9 -8.41 7.06 -2.89
N TYR A 10 -9.16 7.62 -1.95
CA TYR A 10 -9.41 7.01 -0.66
C TYR A 10 -10.74 7.45 -0.03
N VAL A 11 -11.33 6.57 0.76
CA VAL A 11 -12.57 6.84 1.50
C VAL A 11 -12.49 6.34 2.95
N GLU A 12 -12.81 7.22 3.88
CA GLU A 12 -12.87 6.91 5.31
C GLU A 12 -14.30 6.62 5.76
N GLN A 13 -14.50 5.52 6.49
CA GLN A 13 -15.78 5.08 7.04
C GLN A 13 -15.59 4.58 8.47
N GLY A 14 -15.80 5.46 9.45
CA GLY A 14 -15.59 5.15 10.86
C GLY A 14 -14.13 4.83 11.14
N GLN A 15 -13.83 3.60 11.57
CA GLN A 15 -12.45 3.16 11.82
C GLN A 15 -11.75 2.62 10.56
N SER A 16 -12.50 2.40 9.48
CA SER A 16 -11.97 1.86 8.24
C SER A 16 -11.55 2.98 7.28
N LEU A 17 -10.45 2.79 6.58
CA LEU A 17 -10.01 3.67 5.50
C LEU A 17 -9.61 2.78 4.32
N TYR A 18 -10.29 2.95 3.19
CA TYR A 18 -10.05 2.20 1.95
C TYR A 18 -9.24 3.08 1.01
N ILE A 19 -8.18 2.54 0.41
CA ILE A 19 -7.21 3.31 -0.36
C ILE A 19 -6.93 2.57 -1.66
N GLN A 20 -7.21 3.23 -2.78
CA GLN A 20 -6.82 2.76 -4.09
C GLN A 20 -5.41 3.26 -4.41
N LEU A 21 -4.52 2.34 -4.77
CA LEU A 21 -3.11 2.61 -5.01
C LEU A 21 -2.69 2.19 -6.42
N LYS A 22 -1.70 2.92 -6.93
CA LYS A 22 -0.82 2.49 -8.01
C LYS A 22 0.61 2.51 -7.49
N ILE A 23 1.33 1.42 -7.66
CA ILE A 23 2.70 1.25 -7.16
C ILE A 23 3.59 0.83 -8.32
N GLU A 24 4.63 1.61 -8.59
CA GLU A 24 5.70 1.19 -9.49
C GLU A 24 6.85 0.61 -8.66
N ASP A 25 7.03 -0.71 -8.75
CA ASP A 25 8.15 -1.42 -8.13
C ASP A 25 9.36 -1.37 -9.07
N THR A 26 10.29 -0.47 -8.75
CA THR A 26 11.53 -0.28 -9.53
C THR A 26 12.48 -1.49 -9.43
N GLY A 27 12.36 -2.31 -8.38
CA GLY A 27 13.16 -3.52 -8.20
C GLY A 27 12.73 -4.65 -9.13
N ALA A 28 11.43 -4.76 -9.38
CA ALA A 28 10.86 -5.73 -10.35
C ALA A 28 10.65 -5.15 -11.75
N GLY A 29 10.65 -3.83 -11.91
CA GLY A 29 10.30 -3.16 -13.16
C GLY A 29 8.82 -3.30 -13.52
N THR A 30 7.95 -3.41 -12.51
CA THR A 30 6.52 -3.64 -12.68
C THR A 30 5.69 -2.53 -12.07
N ALA A 31 4.50 -2.31 -12.61
CA ALA A 31 3.49 -1.43 -12.03
C ALA A 31 2.28 -2.26 -11.63
N VAL A 32 1.80 -2.07 -10.40
CA VAL A 32 0.67 -2.80 -9.84
C VAL A 32 -0.36 -1.80 -9.32
N GLU A 33 -1.61 -2.02 -9.67
CA GLU A 33 -2.75 -1.29 -9.11
C GLU A 33 -3.54 -2.20 -8.18
N GLY A 34 -4.05 -1.65 -7.08
CA GLY A 34 -4.81 -2.43 -6.11
C GLY A 34 -5.29 -1.62 -4.93
N GLU A 35 -6.07 -2.28 -4.07
CA GLU A 35 -6.65 -1.67 -2.88
C GLU A 35 -5.93 -2.17 -1.61
N VAL A 36 -5.74 -1.25 -0.68
CA VAL A 36 -5.41 -1.56 0.72
C VAL A 36 -6.41 -0.87 1.63
N ARG A 37 -6.52 -1.37 2.85
CA ARG A 37 -7.40 -0.80 3.87
C ARG A 37 -6.75 -0.74 5.23
N PHE A 38 -6.99 0.34 5.96
CA PHE A 38 -6.79 0.37 7.40
C PHE A 38 -8.06 -0.05 8.13
N LEU A 39 -7.91 -0.81 9.21
CA LEU A 39 -8.91 -1.04 10.24
C LEU A 39 -8.29 -0.60 11.57
N GLY A 40 -8.58 0.63 11.99
CA GLY A 40 -7.78 1.30 13.02
C GLY A 40 -6.34 1.49 12.54
N GLU A 41 -5.37 0.96 13.28
CA GLU A 41 -3.92 1.00 12.97
C GLU A 41 -3.43 -0.19 12.13
N LEU A 42 -4.33 -1.16 11.86
CA LEU A 42 -4.00 -2.38 11.15
C LEU A 42 -4.18 -2.19 9.65
N LEU A 43 -3.11 -2.35 8.88
CA LEU A 43 -3.10 -2.22 7.42
C LEU A 43 -3.21 -3.60 6.75
N TYR A 44 -4.17 -3.74 5.84
CA TYR A 44 -4.48 -4.97 5.11
C TYR A 44 -4.60 -4.71 3.61
N GLY A 45 -4.42 -5.76 2.81
CA GLY A 45 -4.58 -5.71 1.36
C GLY A 45 -3.56 -6.62 0.69
N GLU A 46 -3.83 -7.02 -0.54
CA GLU A 46 -2.94 -7.93 -1.27
C GLU A 46 -1.54 -7.32 -1.46
N LEU A 47 -1.50 -6.02 -1.79
CA LEU A 47 -0.25 -5.25 -2.00
C LEU A 47 0.69 -5.25 -0.79
N VAL A 48 0.16 -5.37 0.43
CA VAL A 48 0.93 -5.34 1.68
C VAL A 48 1.07 -6.72 2.35
N HIS A 49 0.41 -7.73 1.80
CA HIS A 49 0.37 -9.06 2.38
C HIS A 49 1.70 -9.79 2.15
N GLU A 50 2.30 -10.30 3.23
CA GLU A 50 3.64 -10.93 3.23
C GLU A 50 3.81 -12.01 2.14
N LYS A 51 2.82 -12.87 1.93
CA LYS A 51 2.91 -14.01 1.00
C LYS A 51 2.17 -13.84 -0.33
N LYS A 52 1.37 -12.79 -0.46
CA LYS A 52 0.46 -12.61 -1.61
C LYS A 52 0.76 -11.36 -2.41
N SER A 53 1.57 -10.45 -1.85
CA SER A 53 1.93 -9.24 -2.56
C SER A 53 2.64 -9.58 -3.86
N PRO A 54 2.22 -8.98 -4.98
CA PRO A 54 2.94 -9.08 -6.24
C PRO A 54 4.19 -8.18 -6.26
N LEU A 55 4.41 -7.38 -5.22
CA LEU A 55 5.59 -6.53 -5.07
C LEU A 55 6.77 -7.32 -4.51
N THR A 56 7.98 -6.84 -4.78
CA THR A 56 9.16 -7.24 -4.03
C THR A 56 9.00 -6.90 -2.55
N ASP A 57 9.68 -7.65 -1.68
CA ASP A 57 9.62 -7.39 -0.23
C ASP A 57 10.06 -5.96 0.13
N ALA A 58 11.05 -5.41 -0.57
CA ALA A 58 11.51 -4.05 -0.35
C ALA A 58 10.44 -3.01 -0.70
N ALA A 59 9.82 -3.12 -1.89
CA ALA A 59 8.73 -2.24 -2.32
C ALA A 59 7.50 -2.37 -1.41
N ARG A 60 7.18 -3.59 -0.96
CA ARG A 60 6.11 -3.86 0.00
C ARG A 60 6.35 -3.14 1.33
N MET A 61 7.55 -3.26 1.90
CA MET A 61 7.88 -2.61 3.18
C MET A 61 7.92 -1.08 3.06
N GLU A 62 8.43 -0.53 1.95
CA GLU A 62 8.41 0.91 1.68
C GLU A 62 6.97 1.43 1.53
N THR A 63 6.10 0.68 0.85
CA THR A 63 4.67 0.99 0.72
C THR A 63 3.98 1.02 2.09
N ILE A 64 4.21 0.01 2.93
CA ILE A 64 3.65 -0.03 4.29
C ILE A 64 4.10 1.19 5.10
N ALA A 65 5.40 1.49 5.09
CA ALA A 65 5.95 2.62 5.82
C ALA A 65 5.39 3.96 5.33
N TYR A 66 5.28 4.13 4.01
CA TYR A 66 4.70 5.32 3.38
C TYR A 66 3.24 5.53 3.82
N LEU A 67 2.40 4.49 3.72
CA LEU A 67 0.98 4.61 4.03
C LEU A 67 0.74 4.91 5.51
N LYS A 68 1.49 4.25 6.40
CA LYS A 68 1.44 4.51 7.84
C LYS A 68 1.82 5.96 8.18
N ALA A 69 2.91 6.45 7.58
CA ALA A 69 3.33 7.84 7.76
C ALA A 69 2.34 8.85 7.15
N HIS A 70 1.75 8.54 5.99
CA HIS A 70 0.84 9.43 5.29
C HIS A 70 -0.50 9.60 6.02
N PHE A 71 -1.09 8.50 6.49
CA PHE A 71 -2.39 8.52 7.16
C PHE A 71 -2.31 8.60 8.69
N GLY A 72 -1.11 8.57 9.26
CA GLY A 72 -0.89 8.67 10.71
C GLY A 72 -1.45 7.48 11.50
N ARG A 73 -1.27 6.27 10.96
CA ARG A 73 -1.82 5.01 11.50
C ARG A 73 -0.76 3.90 11.50
#